data_AF-A0AA39H6Q4-F1
#
_entry.id   AF-A0AA39H6Q4-F1
#
_cell.length_a   1.000
_cell.length_b   1.000
_cell.length_c   1.000
_cell.angle_alpha   90.00
_cell.angle_beta   90.00
_cell.angle_gamma   90.00
#
_symmetry.space_group_name_H-M   'P 1'
#
loop_
_entity.id
_entity.type
_entity.pdbx_description
1 polymer ?
#
loop_
_entity_poly.entity_id
_entity_poly.type
_entity_poly.pdbx_seq_one_letter_code
_entity_poly.pdbx_strand_id
1 'polypeptide(L)'
;MWMRTFAFSIWTCIVSWRCSTRRATNEPNLAKLLFLGDYSDRGPDLLDRITSLCALRMIRQGCYNMLRTNHKTQAINHVYGFFDEINRKIGNADEALEMWRAFNDLFAVLPLAAVVLKRILCMHCGISPKLQSLDEIRAIKRPLDDPELACDLLWADAMTDFEGFKHNHVRGVGVYFGEESILQVLEKLKLQLIVECVRIFSPWASSLLHSLLQMIMYGCGFFCKQVSFIFC
;
A
#
# COMPACT_ATOMS: atom_id res chain seq x y z
N MET A 1 -0.49 -20.26 25.02
CA MET A 1 0.90 -19.76 25.10
C MET A 1 1.48 -19.97 23.70
N TRP A 2 1.52 -19.03 22.74
CA TRP A 2 1.89 -17.62 22.73
C TRP A 2 1.11 -16.90 21.60
N MET A 3 0.19 -15.99 21.92
CA MET A 3 -0.18 -14.91 21.01
C MET A 3 0.53 -13.67 21.57
N ARG A 4 1.81 -13.51 21.22
CA ARG A 4 2.41 -12.18 21.33
C ARG A 4 1.68 -11.34 20.29
N THR A 5 1.05 -10.27 20.73
CA THR A 5 0.58 -9.19 19.87
C THR A 5 1.76 -8.80 19.01
N PHE A 6 1.76 -9.18 17.73
CA PHE A 6 2.76 -8.70 16.78
C PHE A 6 2.50 -7.20 16.63
N ALA A 7 3.24 -6.40 17.39
CA ALA A 7 3.34 -4.98 17.14
C ALA A 7 4.03 -4.86 15.77
N PHE A 8 3.23 -4.68 14.71
CA PHE A 8 3.77 -4.23 13.44
C PHE A 8 4.53 -2.93 13.76
N SER A 9 5.83 -2.92 13.49
CA SER A 9 6.68 -1.76 13.69
C SER A 9 6.05 -0.52 13.04
N ILE A 10 6.29 0.64 13.63
CA ILE A 10 5.78 2.01 13.37
C ILE A 10 5.81 2.49 11.89
N TRP A 11 6.26 1.64 10.96
CA TRP A 11 6.60 1.98 9.58
C TRP A 11 5.59 1.52 8.54
N THR A 12 4.51 0.82 8.92
CA THR A 12 3.51 0.34 7.96
C THR A 12 2.19 1.08 8.11
N CYS A 13 1.78 1.82 7.07
CA CYS A 13 0.49 2.49 7.06
C CYS A 13 -0.64 1.51 6.81
N ILE A 14 -1.65 1.58 7.68
CA ILE A 14 -2.75 0.62 7.72
C ILE A 14 -4.08 1.37 7.69
N VAL A 15 -4.88 1.11 6.67
CA VAL A 15 -6.28 1.52 6.62
C VAL A 15 -7.14 0.39 7.17
N SER A 16 -7.91 0.67 8.23
CA SER A 16 -8.79 -0.31 8.87
C SER A 16 -10.25 0.06 8.70
N TRP A 17 -11.10 -0.92 8.37
CA TRP A 17 -12.56 -0.73 8.34
C TRP A 17 -13.31 -2.01 8.72
N ARG A 18 -14.53 -1.91 9.27
CA ARG A 18 -15.37 -3.07 9.65
C ARG A 18 -16.49 -3.30 8.66
N CYS A 19 -16.66 -4.51 8.13
CA CYS A 19 -17.87 -4.83 7.36
C CYS A 19 -19.12 -4.63 8.24
N SER A 20 -20.27 -4.22 7.71
CA SER A 20 -21.52 -4.15 8.50
C SER A 20 -22.53 -5.22 8.09
N THR A 21 -22.19 -6.07 7.12
CA THR A 21 -23.04 -7.19 6.73
C THR A 21 -22.98 -8.26 7.82
N ARG A 22 -24.09 -8.44 8.56
CA ARG A 22 -24.36 -9.70 9.25
C ARG A 22 -24.31 -10.79 8.18
N ARG A 23 -23.23 -11.57 8.13
CA ARG A 23 -23.30 -12.89 7.50
C ARG A 23 -24.28 -13.71 8.35
N ALA A 24 -25.02 -14.63 7.72
CA ALA A 24 -25.90 -15.57 8.43
C ALA A 24 -25.14 -16.50 9.41
N THR A 25 -23.81 -16.39 9.45
CA THR A 25 -22.90 -17.08 10.37
C THR A 25 -22.56 -16.17 11.55
N ASN A 26 -22.62 -16.70 12.78
CA ASN A 26 -22.24 -16.05 14.06
C ASN A 26 -20.75 -15.62 14.17
N GLU A 27 -20.07 -15.38 13.04
CA GLU A 27 -18.69 -14.91 12.99
C GLU A 27 -18.62 -13.44 13.45
N PRO A 28 -17.75 -13.09 14.40
CA PRO A 28 -17.59 -11.72 14.86
C PRO A 28 -17.22 -10.82 13.69
N ASN A 29 -17.72 -9.59 13.74
CA ASN A 29 -17.58 -8.62 12.66
C ASN A 29 -16.15 -8.05 12.64
N LEU A 30 -15.22 -8.83 12.08
CA LEU A 30 -13.79 -8.54 12.11
C LEU A 30 -13.45 -7.32 11.26
N ALA A 31 -12.55 -6.49 11.79
CA ALA A 31 -11.96 -5.41 11.03
C ALA A 31 -11.14 -5.98 9.86
N LYS A 32 -11.26 -5.34 8.70
CA LYS A 32 -10.41 -5.53 7.55
C LYS A 32 -9.30 -4.49 7.59
N LEU A 33 -8.10 -4.92 7.26
CA LEU A 33 -6.88 -4.14 7.23
C LEU A 33 -6.36 -4.11 5.78
N LEU A 34 -5.96 -2.92 5.36
CA LEU A 34 -5.26 -2.66 4.11
C LEU A 34 -3.89 -2.05 4.44
N PHE A 35 -2.84 -2.78 4.14
CA PHE A 35 -1.44 -2.40 4.30
C PHE A 35 -0.99 -1.71 3.02
N LEU A 36 -0.51 -0.47 3.11
CA LEU A 36 -0.18 0.38 1.96
C LEU A 36 1.25 0.22 1.44
N GLY A 37 2.08 -0.63 2.06
CA GLY A 37 3.46 -0.89 1.60
C GLY A 37 4.44 -1.14 2.74
N ASP A 38 5.73 -1.09 2.41
CA ASP A 38 6.90 -1.07 3.30
C ASP A 38 7.03 -2.19 4.35
N TYR A 39 6.44 -3.35 4.06
CA TYR A 39 6.61 -4.56 4.87
C TYR A 39 7.92 -5.32 4.61
N SER A 40 8.71 -4.90 3.62
CA SER A 40 10.04 -5.46 3.32
C SER A 40 11.05 -4.40 2.89
N ASP A 41 10.88 -3.16 3.37
CA ASP A 41 11.90 -2.12 3.27
C ASP A 41 12.30 -1.66 4.67
N ARG A 42 13.63 -1.56 4.90
CA ARG A 42 14.31 -1.00 6.09
C ARG A 42 13.92 -1.56 7.47
N GLY A 43 14.89 -1.53 8.37
CA GLY A 43 14.75 -2.02 9.74
C GLY A 43 14.81 -3.54 9.84
N PRO A 44 14.88 -4.07 11.07
CA PRO A 44 15.05 -5.50 11.31
C PRO A 44 13.78 -6.29 10.98
N ASP A 45 13.93 -7.62 10.88
CA ASP A 45 12.85 -8.60 10.82
C ASP A 45 11.88 -8.39 9.64
N LEU A 46 12.44 -8.05 8.47
CA LEU A 46 11.71 -7.94 7.21
C LEU A 46 11.05 -9.25 6.83
N LEU A 47 11.77 -10.38 6.98
CA LEU A 47 11.28 -11.70 6.62
C LEU A 47 10.10 -12.12 7.50
N ASP A 48 10.19 -11.93 8.81
CA ASP A 48 9.11 -12.25 9.75
C ASP A 48 7.87 -11.39 9.50
N ARG A 49 8.07 -10.09 9.21
CA ARG A 49 6.97 -9.16 8.89
C ARG A 49 6.18 -9.62 7.67
N ILE A 50 6.85 -9.85 6.54
CA ILE A 50 6.15 -10.24 5.31
C ILE A 50 5.56 -11.64 5.41
N THR A 51 6.26 -12.59 6.05
CA THR A 51 5.77 -13.96 6.23
C THR A 51 4.54 -13.98 7.13
N SER A 52 4.54 -13.22 8.23
CA SER A 52 3.39 -13.09 9.13
C SER A 52 2.18 -12.50 8.42
N LEU A 53 2.39 -11.47 7.58
CA LEU A 53 1.31 -10.84 6.84
C LEU A 53 0.73 -11.78 5.76
N CYS A 54 1.58 -12.55 5.08
CA CYS A 54 1.14 -13.59 4.16
C CYS A 54 0.32 -14.66 4.88
N ALA A 55 0.80 -15.15 6.04
CA ALA A 55 0.08 -16.12 6.85
C ALA A 55 -1.30 -15.59 7.30
N LEU A 56 -1.37 -14.35 7.80
CA LEU A 56 -2.63 -13.71 8.19
C LEU A 56 -3.61 -13.59 7.01
N ARG A 57 -3.10 -13.22 5.82
CA ARG A 57 -3.90 -13.16 4.58
C ARG A 57 -4.43 -14.53 4.17
N MET A 58 -3.65 -15.60 4.34
CA MET A 58 -4.08 -16.97 4.06
C MET A 58 -5.12 -17.48 5.08
N ILE A 59 -4.91 -17.23 6.38
CA ILE A 59 -5.81 -17.68 7.47
C ILE A 59 -7.13 -16.91 7.48
N ARG A 60 -7.12 -15.63 7.09
CA ARG A 60 -8.29 -14.75 7.09
C ARG A 60 -8.40 -13.99 5.75
N GLN A 61 -8.71 -14.74 4.70
CA GLN A 61 -8.89 -14.19 3.36
C GLN A 61 -9.89 -13.03 3.35
N GLY A 62 -9.49 -11.90 2.75
CA GLY A 62 -10.29 -10.68 2.67
C GLY A 62 -10.26 -9.78 3.92
N CYS A 63 -9.69 -10.24 5.04
CA CYS A 63 -9.43 -9.40 6.21
C CYS A 63 -8.07 -8.69 6.12
N TYR A 64 -7.02 -9.35 5.65
CA TYR A 64 -5.68 -8.76 5.52
C TYR A 64 -5.32 -8.56 4.05
N ASN A 65 -5.12 -7.31 3.66
CA ASN A 65 -4.90 -6.93 2.27
C ASN A 65 -3.66 -6.08 2.13
N MET A 66 -2.89 -6.32 1.08
CA MET A 66 -1.59 -5.70 0.87
C MET A 66 -1.57 -5.00 -0.48
N LEU A 67 -1.03 -3.79 -0.52
CA LEU A 67 -0.64 -3.12 -1.75
C LEU A 67 0.86 -3.26 -1.97
N ARG A 68 1.29 -3.17 -3.23
CA ARG A 68 2.69 -3.17 -3.63
C ARG A 68 3.39 -1.88 -3.15
N THR A 69 4.67 -2.01 -2.79
CA THR A 69 5.58 -0.89 -2.49
C THR A 69 6.62 -0.73 -3.62
N ASN A 70 7.24 0.45 -3.67
CA ASN A 70 8.28 0.84 -4.61
C ASN A 70 9.56 0.02 -4.47
N HIS A 71 9.83 -0.49 -3.27
CA HIS A 71 11.09 -1.15 -2.93
C HIS A 71 11.20 -2.62 -3.39
N LYS A 72 10.54 -3.02 -4.49
CA LYS A 72 10.30 -4.44 -4.82
C LYS A 72 10.72 -4.89 -6.21
N THR A 73 11.54 -4.11 -6.90
CA THR A 73 12.29 -4.65 -8.04
C THR A 73 13.45 -5.51 -7.53
N GLN A 74 13.87 -6.51 -8.30
CA GLN A 74 14.96 -7.43 -7.91
C GLN A 74 16.24 -6.65 -7.51
N ALA A 75 16.54 -5.58 -8.25
CA ALA A 75 17.69 -4.72 -7.97
C ALA A 75 17.60 -4.03 -6.59
N ILE A 76 16.42 -3.56 -6.21
CA ILE A 76 16.21 -2.84 -4.95
C ILE A 76 16.20 -3.81 -3.76
N ASN A 77 15.53 -4.96 -3.88
CA ASN A 77 15.50 -5.96 -2.82
C ASN A 77 16.88 -6.55 -2.47
N HIS A 78 17.80 -6.58 -3.44
CA HIS A 78 19.18 -7.00 -3.21
C HIS A 78 20.00 -5.89 -2.52
N VAL A 79 19.78 -4.62 -2.86
CA VAL A 79 20.52 -3.48 -2.31
C VAL A 79 20.13 -3.12 -0.87
N TYR A 80 18.88 -3.35 -0.47
CA TYR A 80 18.36 -2.93 0.85
C TYR A 80 18.32 -4.04 1.92
N GLY A 81 19.10 -5.11 1.76
CA GLY A 81 19.38 -6.08 2.82
C GLY A 81 18.29 -7.13 3.07
N PHE A 82 17.21 -7.17 2.28
CA PHE A 82 16.19 -8.22 2.42
C PHE A 82 16.75 -9.60 2.06
N PHE A 83 17.52 -9.69 0.97
CA PHE A 83 18.22 -10.93 0.62
C PHE A 83 19.22 -11.35 1.71
N ASP A 84 20.00 -10.40 2.25
CA ASP A 84 20.96 -10.68 3.32
C ASP A 84 20.28 -11.20 4.58
N GLU A 85 19.10 -10.65 4.93
CA GLU A 85 18.32 -11.14 6.07
C GLU A 85 17.82 -12.58 5.84
N ILE A 86 17.30 -12.88 4.64
CA ILE A 86 16.89 -14.23 4.26
C ILE A 86 18.10 -15.18 4.36
N ASN A 87 19.21 -14.83 3.73
CA ASN A 87 20.41 -15.65 3.70
C ASN A 87 20.92 -15.95 5.12
N ARG A 88 20.95 -14.93 5.99
CA ARG A 88 21.34 -15.08 7.40
C ARG A 88 20.39 -15.96 8.21
N LYS A 89 19.06 -15.88 7.97
CA LYS A 89 18.06 -16.64 8.73
C LYS A 89 17.91 -18.09 8.25
N ILE A 90 18.05 -18.33 6.95
CA ILE A 90 17.92 -19.66 6.35
C ILE A 90 19.21 -20.46 6.48
N GLY A 91 20.39 -19.83 6.35
CA GLY A 91 21.69 -20.49 6.50
C GLY A 91 22.11 -21.40 5.34
N ASN A 92 21.19 -21.70 4.42
CA ASN A 92 21.44 -22.36 3.14
C ASN A 92 21.23 -21.35 1.99
N ALA A 93 22.27 -21.16 1.17
CA ALA A 93 22.28 -20.16 0.10
C ALA A 93 21.30 -20.47 -1.03
N ASP A 94 21.12 -21.73 -1.40
CA ASP A 94 20.22 -22.13 -2.50
C ASP A 94 18.76 -21.93 -2.07
N GLU A 95 18.41 -22.36 -0.85
CA GLU A 95 17.07 -22.15 -0.28
C GLU A 95 16.77 -20.66 -0.07
N ALA A 96 17.76 -19.88 0.37
CA ALA A 96 17.61 -18.43 0.50
C ALA A 96 17.34 -17.75 -0.85
N LEU A 97 18.02 -18.20 -1.91
CA LEU A 97 17.82 -17.71 -3.27
C LEU A 97 16.42 -18.07 -3.79
N GLU A 98 15.97 -19.30 -3.58
CA GLU A 98 14.61 -19.73 -3.95
C GLU A 98 13.55 -18.93 -3.21
N MET A 99 13.69 -18.75 -1.90
CA MET A 99 12.77 -17.96 -1.08
C MET A 99 12.73 -16.50 -1.52
N TRP A 100 13.90 -15.91 -1.79
CA TRP A 100 13.98 -14.55 -2.31
C TRP A 100 13.28 -14.41 -3.66
N ARG A 101 13.46 -15.36 -4.59
CA ARG A 101 12.73 -15.37 -5.87
C ARG A 101 11.23 -15.45 -5.66
N ALA A 102 10.75 -16.35 -4.80
CA ALA A 102 9.33 -16.49 -4.49
C ALA A 102 8.71 -15.20 -3.93
N PHE A 103 9.43 -14.46 -3.07
CA PHE A 103 8.97 -13.16 -2.60
C PHE A 103 8.95 -12.11 -3.71
N ASN A 104 9.93 -12.09 -4.61
CA ASN A 104 9.91 -11.19 -5.76
C ASN A 104 8.71 -11.49 -6.67
N ASP A 105 8.40 -12.76 -6.93
CA ASP A 105 7.22 -13.16 -7.70
C ASP A 105 5.92 -12.72 -7.02
N LEU A 106 5.83 -12.88 -5.69
CA LEU A 106 4.71 -12.35 -4.91
C LEU A 106 4.57 -10.83 -5.08
N PHE A 107 5.65 -10.07 -4.89
CA PHE A 107 5.61 -8.62 -5.02
C PHE A 107 5.25 -8.17 -6.45
N ALA A 108 5.67 -8.95 -7.44
CA ALA A 108 5.39 -8.70 -8.85
C ALA A 108 3.89 -8.67 -9.16
N VAL A 109 3.08 -9.41 -8.39
CA VAL A 109 1.63 -9.56 -8.60
C VAL A 109 0.76 -8.78 -7.60
N LEU A 110 1.35 -8.07 -6.63
CA LEU A 110 0.57 -7.31 -5.67
C LEU A 110 -0.20 -6.15 -6.31
N PRO A 111 -1.42 -5.84 -5.82
CA PRO A 111 -2.20 -4.69 -6.29
C PRO A 111 -1.47 -3.36 -6.06
N LEU A 112 -1.59 -2.42 -7.00
CA LEU A 112 -0.97 -1.10 -6.88
C LEU A 112 -1.81 -0.13 -6.05
N ALA A 113 -3.13 -0.29 -6.10
CA ALA A 113 -4.08 0.58 -5.42
C ALA A 113 -5.34 -0.18 -4.97
N ALA A 114 -6.07 0.39 -4.03
CA ALA A 114 -7.39 -0.08 -3.63
C ALA A 114 -8.36 1.09 -3.53
N VAL A 115 -9.64 0.82 -3.80
CA VAL A 115 -10.71 1.78 -3.56
C VAL A 115 -11.57 1.32 -2.40
N VAL A 116 -11.50 2.10 -1.33
CA VAL A 116 -12.23 1.88 -0.08
C VAL A 116 -13.49 2.74 -0.12
N LEU A 117 -14.64 2.12 0.18
CA LEU A 117 -15.97 2.75 0.18
C LEU A 117 -16.41 3.38 -1.14
N LYS A 118 -15.80 2.98 -2.27
CA LYS A 118 -16.02 3.60 -3.59
C LYS A 118 -15.69 5.10 -3.63
N ARG A 119 -14.96 5.62 -2.64
CA ARG A 119 -14.75 7.05 -2.42
C ARG A 119 -13.32 7.40 -2.01
N ILE A 120 -12.57 6.43 -1.48
CA ILE A 120 -11.22 6.64 -0.97
C ILE A 120 -10.27 5.83 -1.84
N LEU A 121 -9.33 6.48 -2.51
CA LEU A 121 -8.27 5.81 -3.23
C LEU A 121 -7.05 5.67 -2.33
N CYS A 122 -6.60 4.43 -2.16
CA CYS A 122 -5.45 4.09 -1.33
C CYS A 122 -4.34 3.54 -2.23
N MET A 123 -3.12 4.06 -2.07
CA MET A 123 -1.94 3.63 -2.80
C MET A 123 -0.69 3.79 -1.93
N HIS A 124 0.45 3.35 -2.43
CA HIS A 124 1.71 3.41 -1.69
C HIS A 124 2.28 4.84 -1.66
N CYS A 125 2.55 5.42 -2.82
CA CYS A 125 3.04 6.78 -2.95
C CYS A 125 1.91 7.69 -3.41
N GLY A 126 1.97 8.27 -4.61
CA GLY A 126 1.03 9.33 -5.00
C GLY A 126 0.51 9.22 -6.42
N ILE A 127 -0.04 10.33 -6.90
CA ILE A 127 -0.80 10.39 -8.16
C ILE A 127 0.10 10.62 -9.38
N SER A 128 -0.45 10.31 -10.56
CA SER A 128 0.22 10.44 -11.85
C SER A 128 -0.53 11.43 -12.76
N PRO A 129 0.17 12.23 -13.60
CA PRO A 129 -0.49 13.00 -14.67
C PRO A 129 -1.19 12.11 -15.69
N LYS A 130 -0.81 10.82 -15.76
CA LYS A 130 -1.38 9.82 -16.66
C LYS A 130 -2.65 9.20 -16.12
N LEU A 131 -2.98 9.41 -14.85
CA LEU A 131 -4.18 8.85 -14.23
C LEU A 131 -5.43 9.61 -14.68
N GLN A 132 -6.12 9.08 -15.68
CA GLN A 132 -7.39 9.58 -16.19
C GLN A 132 -8.58 8.78 -15.66
N SER A 133 -8.41 7.49 -15.38
CA SER A 133 -9.48 6.64 -14.83
C SER A 133 -8.96 5.54 -13.92
N LEU A 134 -9.84 5.01 -13.07
CA LEU A 134 -9.51 3.82 -12.28
C LEU A 134 -9.31 2.57 -13.15
N ASP A 135 -9.88 2.55 -14.36
CA ASP A 135 -9.71 1.44 -15.31
C ASP A 135 -8.29 1.36 -15.87
N GLU A 136 -7.56 2.47 -15.96
CA GLU A 136 -6.15 2.44 -16.36
C GLU A 136 -5.29 1.69 -15.33
N ILE A 137 -5.59 1.86 -14.03
CA ILE A 137 -4.92 1.09 -12.98
C ILE A 137 -5.32 -0.39 -13.07
N ARG A 138 -6.59 -0.70 -13.41
CA ARG A 138 -7.05 -2.09 -13.64
C ARG A 138 -6.37 -2.73 -14.82
N ALA A 139 -6.10 -1.97 -15.88
CA ALA A 139 -5.51 -2.46 -17.12
C ALA A 139 -4.00 -2.75 -17.02
N ILE A 140 -3.33 -2.32 -15.94
CA ILE A 140 -1.91 -2.62 -15.72
C ILE A 140 -1.73 -4.13 -15.54
N LYS A 141 -1.06 -4.74 -16.52
CA LYS A 141 -0.73 -6.16 -16.53
C LYS A 141 0.17 -6.52 -15.35
N ARG A 142 -0.04 -7.73 -14.83
CA ARG A 142 0.79 -8.34 -13.78
C ARG A 142 1.25 -9.73 -14.26
N PRO A 143 2.48 -10.19 -13.97
CA PRO A 143 3.56 -9.53 -13.22
C PRO A 143 3.93 -8.15 -13.79
N LEU A 144 4.20 -7.19 -12.91
CA LEU A 144 4.40 -5.80 -13.32
C LEU A 144 5.66 -5.66 -14.19
N ASP A 145 5.48 -5.08 -15.37
CA ASP A 145 6.54 -4.68 -16.32
C ASP A 145 6.71 -3.16 -16.32
N ASP A 146 6.91 -2.60 -15.11
CA ASP A 146 7.14 -1.19 -14.76
C ASP A 146 6.57 -0.11 -15.72
N PRO A 147 5.25 -0.10 -16.01
CA PRO A 147 4.65 0.96 -16.82
C PRO A 147 4.72 2.30 -16.11
N GLU A 148 4.81 3.41 -16.85
CA GLU A 148 4.99 4.75 -16.27
C GLU A 148 3.91 5.13 -15.23
N LEU A 149 2.65 4.74 -15.45
CA LEU A 149 1.59 4.94 -14.44
C LEU A 149 1.87 4.16 -13.15
N ALA A 150 2.33 2.90 -13.23
CA ALA A 150 2.70 2.15 -12.03
C ALA A 150 3.92 2.74 -11.35
N CYS A 151 4.90 3.22 -12.13
CA CYS A 151 6.06 3.92 -11.60
C CYS A 151 5.63 5.13 -10.78
N ASP A 152 4.76 5.99 -11.31
CA ASP A 152 4.26 7.16 -10.57
C ASP A 152 3.49 6.75 -9.31
N LEU A 153 2.59 5.75 -9.38
CA LEU A 153 1.83 5.26 -8.22
C LEU A 153 2.74 4.73 -7.09
N LEU A 154 3.96 4.30 -7.44
CA LEU A 154 4.95 3.78 -6.51
C LEU A 154 6.02 4.81 -6.13
N TRP A 155 6.27 5.87 -6.90
CA TRP A 155 7.43 6.76 -6.67
C TRP A 155 7.10 8.23 -6.59
N ALA A 156 5.85 8.63 -6.83
CA ALA A 156 5.48 10.03 -6.82
C ALA A 156 5.54 10.64 -5.41
N ASP A 157 6.04 11.87 -5.31
CA ASP A 157 6.13 12.62 -4.04
C ASP A 157 5.30 13.92 -4.15
N ALA A 158 4.40 14.19 -3.21
CA ALA A 158 3.72 15.50 -3.16
C ALA A 158 4.67 16.63 -2.74
N MET A 159 4.46 17.82 -3.29
CA MET A 159 5.23 19.04 -2.98
C MET A 159 4.28 20.23 -2.85
N THR A 160 4.58 21.16 -1.94
CA THR A 160 3.65 22.24 -1.56
C THR A 160 3.95 23.57 -2.23
N ASP A 161 5.07 23.70 -2.95
CA ASP A 161 5.57 24.96 -3.50
C ASP A 161 5.32 25.12 -5.01
N PHE A 162 4.51 24.25 -5.62
CA PHE A 162 4.17 24.33 -7.03
C PHE A 162 2.83 23.66 -7.37
N GLU A 163 2.31 23.98 -8.55
CA GLU A 163 1.07 23.41 -9.10
C GLU A 163 1.36 22.45 -10.26
N GLY A 164 0.50 21.44 -10.44
CA GLY A 164 0.64 20.47 -11.52
C GLY A 164 1.63 19.34 -11.18
N PHE A 165 2.26 18.81 -12.23
CA PHE A 165 3.22 17.70 -12.16
C PHE A 165 4.58 18.11 -12.72
N LYS A 166 5.67 17.64 -12.12
CA LYS A 166 7.04 17.79 -12.66
C LYS A 166 7.89 16.57 -12.37
N HIS A 167 8.97 16.37 -13.11
CA HIS A 167 9.84 15.22 -12.91
C HIS A 167 10.45 15.20 -11.49
N ASN A 168 10.46 14.02 -10.86
CA ASN A 168 11.06 13.81 -9.54
C ASN A 168 12.56 13.56 -9.64
N HIS A 169 13.34 14.64 -9.71
CA HIS A 169 14.80 14.58 -9.83
C HIS A 169 15.50 13.98 -8.60
N VAL A 170 14.89 14.01 -7.41
CA VAL A 170 15.49 13.41 -6.20
C VAL A 170 15.38 11.88 -6.23
N ARG A 171 14.25 11.35 -6.70
CA ARG A 171 14.08 9.90 -6.87
C ARG A 171 14.72 9.39 -8.17
N GLY A 172 14.88 10.25 -9.17
CA GLY A 172 15.33 9.90 -10.52
C GLY A 172 14.26 9.20 -11.38
N VAL A 173 13.11 8.89 -10.80
CA VAL A 173 11.94 8.26 -11.43
C VAL A 173 10.67 8.84 -10.81
N GLY A 174 9.55 8.72 -11.53
CA GLY A 174 8.27 9.25 -11.10
C GLY A 174 8.18 10.77 -11.18
N VAL A 175 7.19 11.33 -10.48
CA VAL A 175 6.83 12.75 -10.54
C VAL A 175 6.67 13.37 -9.16
N TYR A 176 6.88 14.67 -9.07
CA TYR A 176 6.26 15.46 -8.03
C TYR A 176 4.85 15.88 -8.45
N PHE A 177 3.95 16.07 -7.48
CA PHE A 177 2.61 16.61 -7.70
C PHE A 177 2.23 17.66 -6.65
N GLY A 178 1.53 18.71 -7.09
CA GLY A 178 0.99 19.76 -6.23
C GLY A 178 -0.38 19.43 -5.64
N GLU A 179 -0.83 20.23 -4.66
CA GLU A 179 -2.16 20.10 -4.03
C GLU A 179 -3.29 20.24 -5.06
N GLU A 180 -3.13 21.15 -6.02
CA GLU A 180 -4.06 21.38 -7.12
C GLU A 180 -4.33 20.09 -7.92
N SER A 181 -3.28 19.32 -8.22
CA SER A 181 -3.39 18.06 -8.96
C SER A 181 -4.14 16.98 -8.18
N ILE A 182 -4.07 17.01 -6.84
CA ILE A 182 -4.86 16.12 -5.98
C ILE A 182 -6.35 16.42 -6.15
N LEU A 183 -6.73 17.70 -6.11
CA LEU A 183 -8.12 18.13 -6.29
C LEU A 183 -8.64 17.74 -7.67
N GLN A 184 -7.86 17.99 -8.72
CA GLN A 184 -8.22 17.58 -10.08
C GLN A 184 -8.44 16.06 -10.19
N VAL A 185 -7.56 15.25 -9.61
CA VAL A 185 -7.69 13.78 -9.65
C VAL A 185 -8.90 13.31 -8.85
N LEU A 186 -9.15 13.88 -7.67
CA LEU A 186 -10.32 13.56 -6.86
C LEU A 186 -11.63 13.85 -7.62
N GLU A 187 -11.73 15.02 -8.23
CA GLU A 187 -12.88 15.41 -9.03
C GLU A 187 -13.05 14.48 -10.24
N LYS A 188 -11.98 14.30 -11.03
CA LYS A 188 -11.95 13.45 -12.23
C LYS A 188 -12.41 12.03 -11.94
N LEU A 189 -11.90 11.44 -10.86
CA LEU A 189 -12.19 10.06 -10.48
C LEU A 189 -13.46 9.92 -9.62
N LYS A 190 -14.14 11.04 -9.31
CA LYS A 190 -15.33 11.11 -8.44
C LYS A 190 -15.08 10.51 -7.04
N LEU A 191 -13.91 10.80 -6.49
CA LEU A 191 -13.45 10.37 -5.18
C LEU A 191 -13.49 11.52 -4.19
N GLN A 192 -13.32 11.21 -2.91
CA GLN A 192 -13.35 12.19 -1.81
C GLN A 192 -12.03 12.31 -1.06
N LEU A 193 -11.19 11.27 -1.12
CA LEU A 193 -9.97 11.18 -0.33
C LEU A 193 -8.93 10.35 -1.06
N ILE A 194 -7.67 10.79 -0.99
CA ILE A 194 -6.50 9.98 -1.33
C ILE A 194 -5.74 9.69 -0.04
N VAL A 195 -5.37 8.42 0.14
CA VAL A 195 -4.55 7.94 1.26
C VAL A 195 -3.30 7.30 0.70
N GLU A 196 -2.16 7.81 1.14
CA GLU A 196 -0.82 7.39 0.74
C GLU A 196 -0.12 6.80 1.96
N CYS A 197 0.90 5.95 1.75
CA CYS A 197 1.70 5.42 2.87
C CYS A 197 2.49 6.54 3.57
N VAL A 198 2.66 7.69 2.93
CA VAL A 198 3.43 8.81 3.51
C VAL A 198 2.52 9.92 4.04
N ARG A 199 1.31 10.11 3.47
CA ARG A 199 0.43 11.28 3.72
C ARG A 199 -1.07 10.99 3.47
N ILE A 200 -1.94 11.87 3.97
CA ILE A 200 -3.40 11.81 3.76
C ILE A 200 -3.90 13.17 3.28
N PHE A 201 -4.73 13.20 2.23
CA PHE A 201 -5.24 14.43 1.63
C PHE A 201 -6.76 14.44 1.46
N SER A 202 -7.45 15.39 2.11
CA SER A 202 -8.91 15.59 2.07
C SER A 202 -9.28 17.05 1.79
N PRO A 203 -10.15 17.36 0.81
CA PRO A 203 -10.62 18.72 0.53
C PRO A 203 -11.43 19.35 1.68
N TRP A 204 -11.94 18.53 2.60
CA TRP A 204 -12.84 18.95 3.68
C TRP A 204 -12.14 19.10 5.03
N ALA A 205 -10.81 19.03 5.06
CA ALA A 205 -10.04 19.08 6.30
C ALA A 205 -9.87 20.53 6.81
N SER A 206 -10.93 21.11 7.37
CA SER A 206 -10.77 22.12 8.40
C SER A 206 -10.32 21.45 9.71
N SER A 207 -9.62 22.22 10.55
CA SER A 207 -8.77 21.85 11.70
C SER A 207 -9.27 20.83 12.74
N LEU A 208 -10.49 20.28 12.61
CA LEU A 208 -10.99 19.18 13.44
C LEU A 208 -10.68 17.77 12.90
N LEU A 209 -10.34 17.62 11.62
CA LEU A 209 -10.02 16.30 11.04
C LEU A 209 -8.58 15.83 11.32
N HIS A 210 -7.67 16.73 11.70
CA HIS A 210 -6.27 16.38 11.98
C HIS A 210 -6.15 15.30 13.09
N SER A 211 -7.01 15.37 14.11
CA SER A 211 -7.06 14.41 15.22
C SER A 211 -7.70 13.07 14.83
N LEU A 212 -8.61 13.05 13.86
CA LEU A 212 -9.24 11.83 13.33
C LEU A 212 -8.42 11.19 12.19
N LEU A 213 -7.55 11.95 11.53
CA LEU A 213 -6.71 11.49 10.41
C LEU A 213 -5.37 10.91 10.87
N GLN A 214 -4.82 11.34 12.01
CA GLN A 214 -3.69 10.65 12.65
C GLN A 214 -4.01 9.18 13.02
N MET A 215 -5.29 8.79 13.07
CA MET A 215 -5.72 7.40 13.30
C MET A 215 -5.41 6.43 12.14
N ILE A 216 -5.07 6.92 10.94
CA ILE A 216 -4.64 6.08 9.81
C ILE A 216 -3.14 5.71 9.91
N MET A 217 -2.37 6.41 10.75
CA MET A 217 -0.96 6.08 11.03
C MET A 217 -0.80 5.12 12.22
N TYR A 218 -1.81 4.97 13.09
CA TYR A 218 -1.68 4.21 14.35
C TYR A 218 -2.88 3.29 14.69
N GLY A 219 -3.55 2.74 13.67
CA GLY A 219 -4.40 1.55 13.85
C GLY A 219 -5.73 1.80 14.56
N CYS A 220 -6.54 2.72 14.06
CA CYS A 220 -7.89 2.92 14.59
C CYS A 220 -8.93 2.91 13.45
N GLY A 221 -9.90 1.98 13.55
CA GLY A 221 -10.72 1.52 12.43
C GLY A 221 -11.99 2.30 12.14
N PHE A 222 -12.38 2.34 10.86
CA PHE A 222 -13.66 2.84 10.37
C PHE A 222 -14.74 1.74 10.33
N PHE A 223 -16.03 2.06 10.12
CA PHE A 223 -17.11 1.09 9.89
C PHE A 223 -17.58 1.18 8.43
N CYS A 224 -17.50 0.11 7.62
CA CYS A 224 -18.20 0.05 6.33
C CYS A 224 -18.33 -1.30 5.58
N LYS A 225 -19.38 -1.36 4.73
CA LYS A 225 -19.90 -2.52 3.98
C LYS A 225 -19.21 -2.90 2.65
N GLN A 226 -18.26 -2.13 2.08
CA GLN A 226 -17.73 -2.45 0.74
C GLN A 226 -16.30 -1.94 0.48
N VAL A 227 -15.44 -2.83 -0.04
CA VAL A 227 -14.11 -2.51 -0.59
C VAL A 227 -13.94 -3.23 -1.91
N SER A 228 -13.45 -2.49 -2.90
CA SER A 228 -13.09 -3.02 -4.21
C SER A 228 -11.59 -2.84 -4.35
N PHE A 229 -10.88 -3.97 -4.39
CA PHE A 229 -9.51 -3.95 -4.85
C PHE A 229 -9.53 -3.69 -6.35
N ILE A 230 -8.60 -2.87 -6.81
CA ILE A 230 -8.37 -2.68 -8.23
C ILE A 230 -7.50 -3.86 -8.68
N PHE A 231 -8.14 -5.02 -8.82
CA PHE A 231 -7.53 -6.21 -9.40
C PHE A 231 -7.51 -6.06 -10.93
N CYS A 232 -6.42 -6.55 -11.53
CA CYS A 232 -6.34 -6.87 -12.95
C CYS A 232 -6.64 -8.37 -13.05
#